data_AF-Q7RRD4-F1
#
_entry.id   AF-Q7RRD4-F1
#
_cell.length_a   1.000
_cell.length_b   1.000
_cell.length_c   1.000
_cell.angle_alpha   90.00
_cell.angle_beta   90.00
_cell.angle_gamma   90.00
#
_symmetry.space_group_name_H-M   'P 1'
#
loop_
_entity.id
_entity.type
_entity.pdbx_description
1 polymer ?
#
loop_
_entity_poly.entity_id
_entity_poly.type
_entity_poly.pdbx_seq_one_letter_code
_entity_poly.pdbx_strand_id
1 'polypeptide(L)'
;MDRKRNNNKTFYKKSSNFLNKINKFVQWYRMEKVFGPAFVYKYSTLIAFFIFLFILNLSIGIAILYLSSQYIECKIPYEYKSQPYTKYSIIKVTPKHCKGRENLKELKGEINIHYEIYGVQQNHYSFMKSLNTEQLGGKIVVSKNDLNQ
;
A
#
# COMPACT_ATOMS: atom_id res chain seq x y z
N MET A 1 10.40 27.87 90.45
CA MET A 1 9.22 27.13 89.97
C MET A 1 9.06 27.40 88.48
N ASP A 2 9.69 26.57 87.64
CA ASP A 2 9.65 26.75 86.19
C ASP A 2 8.45 26.02 85.57
N ARG A 3 7.59 26.77 84.87
CA ARG A 3 6.47 26.24 84.09
C ARG A 3 6.59 26.66 82.62
N LYS A 4 6.73 25.63 81.78
CA LYS A 4 6.26 25.47 80.39
C LYS A 4 6.62 26.54 79.34
N ARG A 5 7.31 26.08 78.29
CA ARG A 5 6.93 26.45 76.91
C ARG A 5 7.08 25.26 75.96
N ASN A 6 5.92 24.67 75.66
CA ASN A 6 5.72 23.70 74.57
C ASN A 6 6.06 24.40 73.25
N ASN A 7 6.98 23.85 72.46
CA ASN A 7 7.25 24.31 71.10
C ASN A 7 7.13 23.12 70.15
N ASN A 8 5.88 22.83 69.77
CA ASN A 8 5.57 22.17 68.51
C ASN A 8 6.07 23.04 67.37
N LYS A 9 7.27 22.77 66.85
CA LYS A 9 7.77 23.37 65.61
C LYS A 9 8.00 22.29 64.56
N THR A 10 6.87 21.91 63.97
CA THR A 10 6.64 21.81 62.52
C THR A 10 7.72 21.10 61.69
N PHE A 11 7.39 19.87 61.33
CA PHE A 11 7.95 19.03 60.26
C PHE A 11 7.87 19.72 58.88
N TYR A 12 8.75 20.68 58.59
CA TYR A 12 8.86 21.29 57.25
C TYR A 12 10.32 21.56 56.86
N LYS A 13 11.17 20.53 56.88
CA LYS A 13 12.56 20.68 56.40
C LYS A 13 12.98 19.68 55.32
N LYS A 14 12.20 18.62 55.09
CA LYS A 14 12.56 17.55 54.12
C LYS A 14 11.97 17.74 52.71
N SER A 15 10.98 18.62 52.56
CA SER A 15 10.26 18.86 51.29
C SER A 15 10.88 19.97 50.42
N SER A 16 11.81 20.77 50.96
CA SER A 16 12.37 21.94 50.24
C SER A 16 13.14 21.57 48.98
N ASN A 17 13.87 20.45 48.98
CA ASN A 17 14.64 20.01 47.82
C ASN A 17 13.76 19.44 46.70
N PHE A 18 12.68 18.74 47.07
CA PHE A 18 11.73 18.21 46.10
C PHE A 18 10.86 19.31 45.51
N LEU A 19 10.39 20.24 46.36
CA LEU A 19 9.67 21.44 45.91
C LEU A 19 10.55 22.34 45.05
N ASN A 20 11.84 22.52 45.36
CA ASN A 20 12.76 23.24 44.47
C ASN A 20 12.99 22.53 43.14
N LYS A 21 13.05 21.19 43.14
CA LYS A 21 13.13 20.42 41.89
C LYS A 21 11.86 20.57 41.05
N ILE A 22 10.69 20.48 41.68
CA ILE A 22 9.40 20.70 41.01
C ILE A 22 9.32 22.13 40.50
N ASN A 23 9.72 23.13 41.28
CA ASN A 23 9.65 24.53 40.87
C ASN A 23 10.62 24.82 39.71
N LYS A 24 11.82 24.23 39.71
CA LYS A 24 12.73 24.27 38.55
C LYS A 24 12.16 23.55 37.33
N PHE A 25 11.50 22.42 37.51
CA PHE A 25 10.85 21.68 36.42
C PHE A 25 9.66 22.45 35.86
N VAL A 26 8.84 23.05 36.71
CA VAL A 26 7.70 23.89 36.31
C VAL A 26 8.18 25.17 35.64
N GLN A 27 9.27 25.79 36.10
CA GLN A 27 9.90 26.91 35.40
C GLN A 27 10.49 26.50 34.05
N TRP A 28 11.10 25.32 33.95
CA TRP A 28 11.59 24.75 32.68
C TRP A 28 10.45 24.44 31.71
N TYR A 29 9.33 23.91 32.21
CA TYR A 29 8.14 23.56 31.43
C TYR A 29 7.30 24.79 31.05
N ARG A 30 7.24 25.81 31.91
CA ARG A 30 6.58 27.10 31.65
C ARG A 30 7.40 28.04 30.78
N MET A 31 8.71 27.82 30.65
CA MET A 31 9.48 28.48 29.59
C MET A 31 8.92 27.99 28.26
N GLU A 32 8.48 28.92 27.41
CA GLU A 32 8.07 28.74 26.00
C GLU A 32 9.17 28.16 25.09
N LYS A 33 10.16 27.48 25.66
CA LYS A 33 11.23 26.75 24.99
C LYS A 33 10.80 25.31 24.72
N VAL A 34 9.63 25.16 24.09
CA VAL A 34 9.44 24.00 23.20
C VAL A 34 10.35 24.28 22.01
N PHE A 35 11.63 23.92 22.14
CA PHE A 35 12.54 23.83 21.00
C PHE A 35 12.15 22.59 20.19
N GLY A 36 11.01 22.68 19.51
CA GLY A 36 10.78 21.90 18.31
C GLY A 36 11.54 22.57 17.16
N PRO A 37 12.06 21.81 16.18
CA PRO A 37 12.55 22.43 14.96
C PRO A 37 11.41 23.21 14.32
N ALA A 38 11.46 24.54 14.40
CA ALA A 38 10.56 25.41 13.66
C ALA A 38 11.06 25.44 12.21
N PHE A 39 10.43 24.62 11.36
CA PHE A 39 10.76 24.58 9.94
C PHE A 39 10.20 25.82 9.24
N VAL A 40 10.98 26.91 9.23
CA VAL A 40 10.69 28.07 8.40
C VAL A 40 11.24 27.80 7.00
N TYR A 41 10.41 27.20 6.14
CA TYR A 41 10.79 26.93 4.76
C TYR A 41 10.86 28.24 3.98
N LYS A 42 12.06 28.58 3.50
CA LYS A 42 12.23 29.69 2.55
C LYS A 42 11.68 29.26 1.19
N TYR A 43 11.10 30.20 0.43
CA TYR A 43 10.64 29.91 -0.94
C TYR A 43 11.71 29.25 -1.80
N SER A 44 12.98 29.65 -1.65
CA SER A 44 14.10 29.03 -2.37
C SER A 44 14.28 27.54 -2.04
N THR A 45 14.11 27.15 -0.78
CA THR A 45 14.20 25.74 -0.36
C THR A 45 13.04 24.91 -0.90
N LEU A 46 11.83 25.48 -0.98
CA LEU A 46 10.66 24.81 -1.57
C LEU A 46 10.82 24.66 -3.09
N ILE A 47 11.27 25.71 -3.78
CA ILE A 47 11.51 25.67 -5.23
C ILE A 47 12.57 24.62 -5.58
N ALA A 48 13.69 24.60 -4.85
CA ALA A 48 14.74 23.60 -5.05
C ALA A 48 14.22 22.16 -4.81
N PHE A 49 13.41 21.97 -3.78
CA PHE A 49 12.77 20.68 -3.50
C PHE A 49 11.81 20.24 -4.61
N PHE A 50 10.99 21.14 -5.14
CA PHE A 50 10.10 20.84 -6.26
C PHE A 50 10.86 20.52 -7.55
N ILE A 51 11.94 21.25 -7.85
CA ILE A 51 12.81 20.94 -9.00
C ILE A 51 13.43 19.55 -8.83
N PHE A 52 13.91 19.22 -7.63
CA PHE A 52 14.44 17.89 -7.34
C PHE A 52 13.37 16.80 -7.55
N LEU A 53 12.17 16.98 -6.98
CA LEU A 53 11.07 16.05 -7.18
C LEU A 53 10.68 15.91 -8.65
N PHE A 54 10.67 17.01 -9.41
CA PHE A 54 10.38 16.97 -10.83
C PHE A 54 11.41 16.11 -11.58
N ILE A 55 12.70 16.35 -11.37
CA ILE A 55 13.78 15.58 -12.02
C ILE A 55 13.71 14.10 -11.63
N LEU A 56 13.45 13.80 -10.35
CA LEU A 56 13.32 12.43 -9.86
C LEU A 56 12.12 11.70 -10.48
N ASN A 57 10.95 12.34 -10.53
CA ASN A 57 9.77 11.72 -11.14
C ASN A 57 9.94 11.58 -12.66
N LEU A 58 10.58 12.54 -13.31
CA LEU A 58 10.87 12.48 -14.75
C LEU A 58 11.79 11.30 -15.08
N SER A 59 12.87 11.12 -14.32
CA SER A 59 13.81 10.02 -14.53
C SER A 59 13.16 8.65 -14.29
N ILE A 60 12.35 8.52 -13.23
CA ILE A 60 11.58 7.32 -12.95
C ILE A 60 10.56 7.05 -14.09
N GLY A 61 9.85 8.08 -14.55
CA GLY A 61 8.89 7.94 -15.65
C GLY A 61 9.55 7.45 -16.94
N ILE A 62 10.70 8.01 -17.31
CA ILE A 62 11.48 7.56 -18.48
C ILE A 62 11.92 6.10 -18.30
N ALA A 63 12.42 5.73 -17.12
CA ALA A 63 12.86 4.37 -16.85
C ALA A 63 11.71 3.36 -16.98
N ILE A 64 10.52 3.68 -16.44
CA ILE A 64 9.33 2.83 -16.54
C ILE A 64 8.89 2.68 -18.00
N LEU A 65 8.84 3.77 -18.77
CA LEU A 65 8.46 3.72 -20.18
C LEU A 65 9.45 2.89 -21.00
N TYR A 66 10.74 3.05 -20.72
CA TYR A 66 11.79 2.27 -21.38
C TYR A 66 11.62 0.78 -21.09
N LEU A 67 11.49 0.39 -19.81
CA LEU A 67 11.25 -1.01 -19.43
C LEU A 67 9.95 -1.55 -20.04
N SER A 68 8.86 -0.78 -20.00
CA SER A 68 7.58 -1.16 -20.60
C SER A 68 7.69 -1.40 -22.11
N SER A 69 8.49 -0.62 -22.83
CA SER A 69 8.70 -0.78 -24.28
C SER A 69 9.49 -2.03 -24.68
N GLN A 70 10.21 -2.65 -23.74
CA GLN A 70 10.95 -3.88 -23.98
C GLN A 70 10.03 -5.11 -24.04
N TYR A 71 8.89 -5.07 -23.34
CA TYR A 71 7.93 -6.17 -23.33
C TYR A 71 7.19 -6.26 -24.67
N ILE A 72 7.11 -7.47 -25.19
CA ILE A 72 6.36 -7.77 -26.40
C ILE A 72 5.02 -8.38 -25.97
N GLU A 73 3.95 -7.60 -26.12
CA GLU A 73 2.59 -8.07 -25.88
C GLU A 73 1.95 -8.45 -27.21
N CYS A 74 1.54 -9.72 -27.33
CA CYS A 74 0.80 -10.22 -28.48
C CYS A 74 -0.62 -10.57 -28.06
N LYS A 75 -1.61 -9.92 -28.68
CA LYS A 75 -3.02 -10.09 -28.35
C LYS A 75 -3.78 -10.75 -29.49
N ILE A 76 -4.46 -11.83 -29.16
CA ILE A 76 -5.23 -12.64 -30.12
C ILE A 76 -6.70 -12.63 -29.67
N PRO A 77 -7.58 -11.90 -30.37
CA PRO A 77 -9.01 -12.00 -30.11
C PRO A 77 -9.52 -13.35 -30.65
N TYR A 78 -9.97 -14.22 -29.75
CA TYR A 78 -10.57 -15.52 -30.08
C TYR A 78 -12.10 -15.51 -29.98
N GLU A 79 -12.71 -14.33 -29.83
CA GLU A 79 -14.16 -14.16 -29.86
C GLU A 79 -14.67 -14.35 -31.30
N TYR A 80 -15.32 -15.50 -31.56
CA TYR A 80 -15.94 -15.80 -32.84
C TYR A 80 -17.16 -14.89 -33.06
N LYS A 81 -16.99 -13.79 -33.79
CA LYS A 81 -18.07 -12.81 -34.03
C LYS A 81 -19.18 -13.27 -34.99
N SER A 82 -19.09 -14.46 -35.60
CA SER A 82 -20.03 -14.81 -36.69
C SER A 82 -20.25 -16.28 -37.00
N GLN A 83 -19.60 -17.24 -36.32
CA GLN A 83 -19.71 -18.66 -36.68
C GLN A 83 -19.99 -19.55 -35.48
N PRO A 84 -21.07 -20.37 -35.50
CA PRO A 84 -21.49 -21.23 -34.40
C PRO A 84 -20.71 -22.56 -34.37
N TYR A 85 -19.41 -22.56 -34.71
CA TYR A 85 -18.66 -23.81 -34.83
C TYR A 85 -17.68 -24.02 -33.69
N THR A 86 -17.96 -25.08 -32.93
CA THR A 86 -17.16 -25.79 -31.94
C THR A 86 -15.90 -26.46 -32.53
N LYS A 87 -15.25 -25.82 -33.50
CA LYS A 87 -14.03 -26.37 -34.10
C LYS A 87 -12.82 -25.76 -33.42
N TYR A 88 -12.02 -26.59 -32.76
CA TYR A 88 -10.70 -26.23 -32.25
C TYR A 88 -9.90 -25.54 -33.36
N SER A 89 -9.82 -24.22 -33.35
CA SER A 89 -8.96 -23.49 -34.26
C SER A 89 -7.58 -23.40 -33.62
N ILE A 90 -6.57 -23.98 -34.26
CA ILE A 90 -5.18 -23.68 -33.91
C ILE A 90 -4.92 -22.26 -34.40
N ILE A 91 -4.90 -21.30 -33.47
CA ILE A 91 -4.62 -19.91 -33.80
C ILE A 91 -3.10 -19.73 -33.80
N LYS A 92 -2.54 -19.45 -34.98
CA LYS A 92 -1.11 -19.17 -35.13
C LYS A 92 -0.81 -17.73 -34.73
N VAL A 93 0.11 -17.55 -33.78
CA VAL A 93 0.64 -16.22 -33.45
C VAL A 93 1.41 -15.68 -34.65
N THR A 94 1.01 -14.50 -35.14
CA THR A 94 1.68 -13.79 -36.23
C THR A 94 2.09 -12.39 -35.75
N PRO A 95 3.09 -11.75 -36.37
CA PRO A 95 3.56 -10.42 -35.96
C PRO A 95 2.46 -9.35 -35.94
N LYS A 96 1.39 -9.53 -36.72
CA LYS A 96 0.20 -8.65 -36.73
C LYS A 96 -0.53 -8.61 -35.39
N HIS A 97 -0.39 -9.64 -34.56
CA HIS A 97 -0.99 -9.71 -33.24
C HIS A 97 -0.12 -9.03 -32.16
N CYS A 98 1.12 -8.67 -32.47
CA CYS A 98 2.07 -8.11 -31.52
C CYS A 98 2.19 -6.59 -31.69
N LYS A 99 2.04 -5.83 -30.60
CA LYS A 99 2.09 -4.35 -30.66
C LYS A 99 3.46 -3.86 -31.15
N GLY A 100 3.47 -3.05 -32.21
CA GLY A 100 4.62 -2.23 -32.62
C GLY A 100 5.81 -2.99 -33.23
N ARG A 101 5.71 -4.30 -33.50
CA ARG A 101 6.80 -5.10 -34.07
C ARG A 101 6.34 -5.96 -35.25
N GLU A 102 6.16 -5.32 -36.40
CA GLU A 102 5.71 -5.97 -37.63
C GLU A 102 6.72 -6.99 -38.19
N ASN A 103 8.01 -6.86 -37.85
CA ASN A 103 9.10 -7.71 -38.33
C ASN A 103 9.59 -8.75 -37.30
N LEU A 104 8.78 -9.06 -36.28
CA LEU A 104 9.19 -10.02 -35.25
C LEU A 104 9.25 -11.44 -35.82
N LYS A 105 10.46 -12.01 -35.93
CA LYS A 105 10.65 -13.40 -36.42
C LYS A 105 10.51 -14.46 -35.33
N GLU A 106 10.90 -14.13 -34.10
CA GLU A 106 10.94 -15.06 -32.97
C GLU A 106 10.73 -14.31 -31.65
N LEU A 107 9.96 -14.90 -30.74
CA LEU A 107 9.85 -14.45 -29.35
C LEU A 107 10.98 -15.11 -28.56
N LYS A 108 11.87 -14.31 -27.98
CA LYS A 108 12.99 -14.80 -27.17
C LYS A 108 12.80 -14.41 -25.71
N GLY A 109 12.98 -15.38 -24.81
CA GLY A 109 12.86 -15.20 -23.36
C GLY A 109 11.80 -16.10 -22.75
N GLU A 110 11.45 -15.81 -21.49
CA GLU A 110 10.36 -16.46 -20.79
C GLU A 110 9.01 -15.97 -21.35
N ILE A 111 8.15 -16.91 -21.74
CA ILE A 111 6.87 -16.62 -22.39
C ILE A 111 5.75 -16.94 -21.41
N ASN A 112 4.99 -15.90 -21.05
CA ASN A 112 3.81 -16.03 -20.21
C ASN A 112 2.54 -15.95 -21.06
N ILE A 113 1.64 -16.93 -20.87
CA ILE A 113 0.38 -17.01 -21.61
C ILE A 113 -0.75 -16.69 -20.64
N HIS A 114 -1.54 -15.68 -21.00
CA HIS A 114 -2.69 -15.24 -20.22
C HIS A 114 -3.94 -15.26 -21.10
N TYR A 115 -5.07 -15.62 -20.50
CA TYR A 115 -6.38 -15.43 -21.12
C TYR A 115 -6.99 -14.12 -20.61
N GLU A 116 -7.65 -13.39 -21.49
CA GLU A 116 -8.31 -12.13 -21.16
C GLU A 116 -9.79 -12.26 -21.48
N ILE A 117 -10.65 -12.04 -20.48
CA ILE A 117 -12.10 -12.15 -20.62
C ILE A 117 -12.72 -10.78 -20.39
N TYR A 118 -13.50 -10.32 -21.35
CA TYR A 118 -14.23 -9.06 -21.27
C TYR A 118 -15.68 -9.27 -20.85
N GLY A 119 -16.27 -8.23 -20.25
CA GLY A 119 -17.70 -8.21 -19.91
C GLY A 119 -18.10 -9.04 -18.68
N VAL A 120 -17.15 -9.67 -17.99
CA VAL A 120 -17.42 -10.43 -16.77
C VAL A 120 -17.10 -9.59 -15.53
N GLN A 121 -18.10 -9.38 -14.68
CA GLN A 121 -17.96 -8.64 -13.42
C GLN A 121 -17.46 -9.56 -12.28
N GLN A 122 -16.20 -9.98 -12.35
CA GLN A 122 -15.60 -10.84 -11.33
C GLN A 122 -15.51 -10.18 -9.94
N ASN A 123 -15.56 -8.85 -9.89
CA ASN A 123 -15.53 -8.07 -8.63
C ASN A 123 -16.93 -7.81 -8.05
N HIS A 124 -18.00 -8.33 -8.64
CA HIS A 124 -19.35 -8.12 -8.12
C HIS A 124 -19.55 -8.83 -6.78
N TYR A 125 -20.20 -8.16 -5.82
CA TYR A 125 -20.36 -8.68 -4.45
C TYR A 125 -20.97 -10.08 -4.39
N SER A 126 -22.03 -10.35 -5.17
CA SER A 126 -22.66 -11.68 -5.19
C SER A 126 -21.74 -12.76 -5.73
N PHE A 127 -20.92 -12.42 -6.74
CA PHE A 127 -19.94 -13.34 -7.31
C PHE A 127 -18.87 -13.68 -6.29
N MET A 128 -18.28 -12.67 -5.64
CA MET A 128 -17.27 -12.89 -4.59
C MET A 128 -17.84 -13.64 -3.38
N LYS A 129 -19.08 -13.36 -2.98
CA LYS A 129 -19.72 -14.00 -1.82
C LYS A 129 -20.13 -15.46 -2.08
N SER A 130 -20.39 -15.82 -3.34
CA SER A 130 -20.77 -17.19 -3.70
C SER A 130 -19.64 -18.23 -3.53
N LEU A 131 -18.42 -17.78 -3.23
CA LEU A 131 -17.27 -18.63 -3.00
C LEU A 131 -17.35 -19.31 -1.62
N ASN A 132 -17.41 -20.65 -1.59
CA ASN A 132 -17.30 -21.42 -0.35
C ASN A 132 -15.83 -21.83 -0.11
N THR A 133 -15.15 -21.10 0.77
CA THR A 133 -13.74 -21.34 1.09
C THR A 133 -13.50 -22.67 1.82
N GLU A 134 -14.49 -23.18 2.56
CA GLU A 134 -14.36 -24.45 3.28
C GLU A 134 -14.37 -25.63 2.32
N GLN A 135 -15.26 -25.60 1.32
CA GLN A 135 -15.30 -26.60 0.25
C GLN A 135 -14.04 -26.53 -0.63
N LEU A 136 -13.57 -25.33 -0.97
CA LEU A 136 -12.32 -25.16 -1.72
C LEU A 136 -11.09 -25.66 -0.96
N GLY A 137 -11.14 -25.62 0.38
CA GLY A 137 -10.15 -26.23 1.26
C GLY A 137 -10.26 -27.75 1.40
N GLY A 138 -11.18 -28.40 0.67
CA GLY A 138 -11.38 -29.85 0.68
C GLY A 138 -12.25 -30.36 1.83
N LYS A 139 -12.94 -29.49 2.58
CA LYS A 139 -13.87 -29.94 3.63
C LYS A 139 -15.19 -30.34 3.01
N ILE A 140 -15.70 -31.50 3.41
CA ILE A 140 -17.03 -31.95 3.01
C ILE A 140 -18.07 -31.15 3.81
N VAL A 141 -18.65 -30.13 3.19
CA VAL A 141 -19.76 -29.35 3.75
C VAL A 141 -21.05 -30.00 3.27
N VAL A 142 -21.53 -30.99 4.01
CA VAL A 142 -22.86 -31.59 3.76
C VAL A 142 -23.91 -30.72 4.45
N SER A 143 -25.00 -30.39 3.78
CA SER A 143 -26.11 -29.72 4.46
C SER A 143 -26.76 -30.71 5.43
N LYS A 144 -27.20 -30.25 6.61
CA LYS A 144 -27.90 -31.12 7.57
C LYS A 144 -29.17 -31.79 6.99
N ASN A 145 -29.70 -31.27 5.88
CA ASN A 145 -30.86 -31.82 5.20
C ASN A 145 -30.49 -33.00 4.29
N ASP A 146 -29.26 -33.06 3.76
CA ASP A 146 -28.79 -34.16 2.89
C ASP A 146 -28.36 -35.40 3.69
N LEU A 147 -28.21 -35.29 5.02
CA LEU A 147 -27.84 -36.39 5.93
C LEU A 147 -29.06 -37.17 6.48
N ASN A 148 -30.28 -36.69 6.22
CA ASN A 148 -31.53 -37.24 6.77
C ASN A 148 -32.45 -37.86 5.70
N GLN A 149 -31.92 -38.12 4.50
CA GLN A 149 -32.50 -39.05 3.51
C GLN A 149 -31.67 -40.33 3.47
#